data_AF-A0A5N9H415-F1
#
_entry.id   AF-A0A5N9H415-F1
#
_cell.length_a   1.000
_cell.length_b   1.000
_cell.length_c   1.000
_cell.angle_alpha   90.00
_cell.angle_beta   90.00
_cell.angle_gamma   90.00
#
_symmetry.space_group_name_H-M   'P 1'
#
loop_
_entity.id
_entity.type
_entity.pdbx_description
1 polymer ?
#
loop_
_entity_poly.entity_id
_entity_poly.type
_entity_poly.pdbx_seq_one_letter_code
_entity_poly.pdbx_strand_id
1 'polypeptide(L)'
;MDLIRACHRGNSGVRPLLINDLLGVFSVRVLPKGRAFVTGVGIIGPVNSVIGSDVGVVVGRFLTGMPKRLAVADGPSIMNSVLIDVSDDGTATSIERVDREVDLDGS
;
A
#
# COMPACT_ATOMS: atom_id res chain seq x y z
N MET A 1 16.06 -8.58 -2.09
CA MET A 1 15.63 -8.00 -3.38
C MET A 1 14.89 -9.09 -4.15
N ASP A 2 13.69 -9.46 -3.71
CA ASP A 2 12.88 -10.50 -4.36
C ASP A 2 11.42 -10.29 -3.96
N LEU A 3 10.60 -9.71 -4.84
CA LEU A 3 9.13 -9.77 -4.71
C LEU A 3 8.45 -9.31 -6.01
N ILE A 4 8.69 -10.03 -7.11
CA ILE A 4 7.91 -9.91 -8.36
C ILE A 4 7.63 -11.32 -8.92
N ARG A 5 6.92 -12.15 -8.14
CA ARG A 5 6.32 -13.40 -8.66
C ARG A 5 4.93 -13.61 -8.07
N ALA A 6 3.99 -12.77 -8.48
CA ALA A 6 2.56 -13.06 -8.33
C ALA A 6 2.04 -13.55 -9.69
N CYS A 7 2.18 -14.86 -9.93
CA CYS A 7 1.41 -15.72 -10.86
C CYS A 7 2.24 -16.95 -11.16
N HIS A 8 2.36 -17.88 -10.20
CA HIS A 8 2.65 -19.27 -10.52
C HIS A 8 1.38 -20.09 -10.33
N ARG A 9 1.11 -20.92 -11.34
CA ARG A 9 -0.07 -21.76 -11.56
C ARG A 9 -0.59 -22.38 -10.26
N GLY A 10 -1.87 -22.18 -9.97
CA GLY A 10 -2.56 -22.97 -8.95
C GLY A 10 -3.49 -22.17 -8.04
N ASN A 11 -4.78 -22.35 -8.33
CA ASN A 11 -5.93 -22.12 -7.47
C ASN A 11 -6.46 -20.69 -7.31
N SER A 12 -7.75 -20.57 -7.64
CA SER A 12 -8.66 -19.43 -7.50
C SER A 12 -8.59 -18.81 -6.11
N GLY A 13 -8.18 -17.55 -6.05
CA GLY A 13 -8.19 -16.79 -4.82
C GLY A 13 -7.47 -15.48 -5.03
N VAL A 14 -8.16 -14.37 -4.78
CA VAL A 14 -7.57 -13.03 -4.68
C VAL A 14 -6.40 -13.13 -3.71
N ARG A 15 -5.16 -12.98 -4.20
CA ARG A 15 -3.95 -13.04 -3.36
C ARG A 15 -3.55 -11.61 -2.99
N PRO A 16 -3.52 -11.24 -1.70
CA PRO A 16 -3.03 -9.93 -1.30
C PRO A 16 -1.57 -9.80 -1.69
N LEU A 17 -1.25 -8.75 -2.45
CA LEU A 17 0.11 -8.42 -2.85
C LEU A 17 0.80 -7.74 -1.66
N LEU A 18 1.93 -8.27 -1.20
CA LEU A 18 2.72 -7.63 -0.16
C LEU A 18 3.44 -6.42 -0.76
N ILE A 19 2.93 -5.22 -0.47
CA ILE A 19 3.53 -3.95 -0.89
C ILE A 19 4.72 -3.66 0.02
N ASN A 20 5.92 -3.62 -0.55
CA ASN A 20 7.16 -3.45 0.21
C ASN A 20 7.60 -1.98 0.33
N ASP A 21 6.86 -1.04 -0.27
CA ASP A 21 7.21 0.38 -0.29
C ASP A 21 6.09 1.22 0.34
N LEU A 22 6.45 1.93 1.41
CA LEU A 22 5.57 2.85 2.15
C LEU A 22 5.47 4.23 1.48
N LEU A 23 5.80 4.35 0.19
CA LEU A 23 5.64 5.59 -0.56
C LEU A 23 4.47 5.44 -1.53
N GLY A 24 3.79 6.57 -1.78
CA GLY A 24 2.51 6.63 -2.48
C GLY A 24 2.47 5.86 -3.80
N VAL A 25 1.27 5.46 -4.19
CA VAL A 25 1.00 4.69 -5.42
C VAL A 25 1.44 5.47 -6.65
N PHE A 26 2.34 4.90 -7.45
CA PHE A 26 2.91 5.56 -8.62
C PHE A 26 2.31 5.11 -9.96
N SER A 27 2.04 3.82 -10.14
CA SER A 27 1.59 3.29 -11.44
C SER A 27 0.84 1.96 -11.31
N VAL A 28 -0.28 1.85 -12.03
CA VAL A 28 -1.08 0.64 -12.22
C VAL A 28 -1.23 0.36 -13.71
N ARG A 29 -1.00 -0.88 -14.14
CA ARG A 29 -1.15 -1.28 -15.55
C ARG A 29 -1.38 -2.78 -15.70
N VAL A 30 -2.17 -3.18 -16.69
CA VAL A 30 -2.18 -4.55 -17.21
C VAL A 30 -1.05 -4.73 -18.23
N LEU A 31 -0.14 -5.67 -17.96
CA LEU A 31 1.00 -5.98 -18.82
C LEU A 31 0.59 -6.83 -20.04
N PRO A 32 1.35 -6.76 -21.15
CA PRO A 32 1.24 -7.74 -22.22
C PRO A 32 1.36 -9.16 -21.63
N LYS A 33 0.43 -10.04 -22.01
CA LYS A 33 0.16 -11.37 -21.40
C LYS A 33 -0.74 -11.38 -20.16
N GLY A 34 -1.60 -10.37 -19.97
CA GLY A 34 -2.73 -10.44 -19.03
C GLY A 34 -2.33 -10.49 -17.56
N ARG A 35 -1.30 -9.75 -17.15
CA ARG A 35 -0.86 -9.69 -15.74
C ARG A 35 -1.03 -8.29 -15.20
N ALA A 36 -1.68 -8.13 -14.06
CA ALA A 36 -1.74 -6.86 -13.38
C ALA A 36 -0.38 -6.51 -12.76
N PHE A 37 0.00 -5.25 -12.88
CA PHE A 37 1.22 -4.71 -12.30
C PHE A 37 0.91 -3.42 -11.54
N VAL A 38 1.44 -3.34 -10.33
CA VAL A 38 1.43 -2.14 -9.50
C VAL A 38 2.81 -1.97 -8.89
N THR A 39 3.37 -0.76 -8.98
CA THR A 39 4.70 -0.47 -8.42
C THR A 39 4.67 -0.39 -6.89
N GLY A 40 3.60 0.17 -6.33
CA GLY A 40 3.33 0.23 -4.90
C GLY A 40 1.87 0.64 -4.70
N VAL A 41 1.21 0.07 -3.68
CA VAL A 41 -0.19 0.40 -3.35
C VAL A 41 -0.24 1.52 -2.30
N GLY A 42 0.89 2.07 -1.84
CA GLY A 42 0.90 3.23 -0.93
C GLY A 42 0.78 2.83 0.54
N ILE A 43 0.27 3.76 1.36
CA ILE A 43 0.15 3.60 2.81
C ILE A 43 -1.32 3.36 3.17
N ILE A 44 -1.54 2.58 4.23
CA ILE A 44 -2.78 2.61 5.00
C ILE A 44 -2.45 3.22 6.37
N GLY A 45 -3.03 4.39 6.67
CA GLY A 45 -2.76 5.09 7.93
C GLY A 45 -2.84 6.62 7.84
N PRO A 46 -2.37 7.32 8.88
CA PRO A 46 -2.57 8.76 9.04
C PRO A 46 -1.87 9.55 7.93
N VAL A 47 -2.60 10.48 7.31
CA VAL A 47 -2.11 11.30 6.20
C VAL A 47 -0.95 12.19 6.63
N ASN A 48 -1.08 12.82 7.80
CA ASN A 48 -0.12 13.79 8.31
C ASN A 48 0.93 13.10 9.20
N SER A 49 1.67 12.14 8.63
CA SER A 49 2.63 11.32 9.37
C SER A 49 3.93 11.10 8.61
N VAL A 50 4.97 10.65 9.31
CA VAL A 50 6.18 10.09 8.68
C VAL A 50 6.09 8.57 8.75
N ILE A 51 5.68 7.95 7.64
CA ILE A 51 5.52 6.48 7.54
C ILE A 51 4.59 5.97 8.67
N GLY A 52 3.45 6.63 8.87
CA GLY A 52 2.48 6.29 9.92
C GLY A 52 2.87 6.73 11.33
N SER A 53 4.08 7.28 11.54
CA SER A 53 4.55 7.74 12.85
C SER A 53 4.39 9.24 13.04
N ASP A 54 4.26 9.66 14.30
CA ASP A 54 4.24 11.08 14.68
C ASP A 54 5.48 11.81 14.17
N VAL A 55 5.25 12.93 13.47
CA VAL A 55 6.29 13.73 12.82
C VAL A 55 7.29 14.26 13.84
N GLY A 56 6.81 14.74 14.99
CA GLY A 56 7.66 15.35 16.03
C GLY A 56 8.62 14.35 16.67
N VAL A 57 8.13 13.14 16.95
CA VAL A 57 8.95 12.04 17.47
C VAL A 57 10.03 11.63 16.47
N VAL A 58 9.67 11.48 15.19
CA VAL A 58 10.61 11.08 14.14
C VAL A 58 11.67 12.15 13.90
N VAL A 59 11.27 13.41 13.73
CA VAL A 59 12.18 14.55 13.57
C VAL A 59 13.10 14.66 14.79
N GLY A 60 12.53 14.55 16.00
CA GLY A 60 13.31 14.56 17.23
C GLY A 60 14.35 13.45 17.29
N ARG A 61 14.02 12.23 16.82
CA ARG A 61 14.97 11.11 16.76
C ARG A 61 16.11 11.36 15.77
N PHE A 62 15.80 11.92 14.59
CA PHE A 62 16.82 12.24 13.59
C PHE A 62 17.75 13.37 14.03
N LEU A 63 17.21 14.41 14.68
CA LEU A 63 18.00 15.55 15.15
C LEU A 63 18.89 15.21 16.35
N THR A 64 18.39 14.42 17.31
CA THR A 64 19.15 14.12 18.54
C THR A 64 19.98 12.85 18.47
N GLY A 65 19.73 11.98 17.49
CA GLY A 65 20.33 10.66 17.39
C GLY A 65 19.94 9.70 18.54
N MET A 66 19.10 10.12 19.48
CA MET A 66 18.66 9.30 20.59
C MET A 66 17.45 8.45 20.19
N PRO A 67 17.39 7.17 20.58
CA PRO A 67 16.23 6.34 20.32
C PRO A 67 15.00 6.90 21.04
N LYS A 68 13.95 7.19 20.26
CA LYS A 68 12.63 7.55 20.77
C LYS A 68 11.61 6.52 20.27
N ARG A 69 10.62 6.21 21.10
CA ARG A 69 9.51 5.34 20.73
C ARG A 69 8.69 6.02 19.63
N LEU A 70 8.58 5.39 18.47
CA LEU A 70 7.74 5.86 17.36
C LEU A 70 6.28 5.61 17.71
N ALA A 71 5.54 6.66 18.05
CA ALA A 71 4.10 6.61 18.25
C ALA A 71 3.40 6.73 16.89
N VAL A 72 2.23 6.08 16.76
CA VAL A 72 1.37 6.24 15.58
C VAL A 72 0.81 7.67 15.59
N ALA A 73 0.77 8.33 14.44
CA ALA A 73 0.19 9.66 14.32
C ALA A 73 -1.36 9.59 14.42
N ASP A 74 -1.97 10.66 14.91
CA ASP A 74 -3.44 10.80 14.94
C ASP A 74 -3.96 11.55 13.71
N GLY A 75 -5.29 11.54 13.53
CA GLY A 75 -5.99 12.32 12.51
C GLY A 75 -6.48 11.50 11.29
N PRO A 76 -6.89 12.19 10.20
CA PRO A 76 -7.49 11.54 9.05
C PRO A 76 -6.52 10.53 8.45
N SER A 77 -7.04 9.34 8.18
CA SER A 77 -6.26 8.26 7.60
C SER A 77 -6.69 8.00 6.16
N ILE A 78 -5.76 7.54 5.35
CA ILE A 78 -6.07 7.06 4.01
C ILE A 78 -5.88 5.56 3.97
N MET A 79 -6.75 4.89 3.23
CA MET A 79 -6.61 3.52 2.81
C MET A 79 -6.35 3.54 1.31
N ASN A 80 -5.09 3.36 0.92
CA ASN A 80 -4.79 3.15 -0.47
C ASN A 80 -5.06 1.69 -0.89
N SER A 81 -5.68 1.50 -2.05
CA SER A 81 -6.01 0.16 -2.53
C SER A 81 -6.13 0.09 -4.06
N VAL A 82 -6.02 -1.14 -4.59
CA VAL A 82 -6.23 -1.44 -6.00
C VAL A 82 -7.24 -2.57 -6.15
N LEU A 83 -8.19 -2.40 -7.07
CA LEU A 83 -9.09 -3.45 -7.51
C LEU A 83 -8.56 -4.03 -8.82
N ILE A 84 -8.53 -5.36 -8.91
CA ILE A 84 -8.06 -6.08 -10.08
C ILE A 84 -9.14 -7.06 -10.48
N ASP A 85 -9.69 -6.90 -11.68
CA ASP A 85 -10.57 -7.90 -12.27
C ASP A 85 -9.74 -8.99 -12.94
N VAL A 86 -10.14 -10.24 -12.71
CA VAL A 86 -9.44 -11.43 -13.22
C VAL A 86 -10.43 -12.33 -13.95
N SER A 87 -10.10 -12.70 -15.18
CA SER A 87 -10.83 -13.67 -16.00
C SER A 87 -10.70 -15.09 -15.47
N ASP A 88 -11.58 -15.99 -15.92
CA ASP A 88 -11.57 -17.41 -15.56
C ASP A 88 -10.25 -18.14 -15.93
N ASP A 89 -9.53 -17.62 -16.92
CA ASP A 89 -8.21 -18.13 -17.35
C ASP A 89 -7.04 -17.63 -16.46
N GLY A 90 -7.34 -16.83 -15.44
CA GLY A 90 -6.38 -16.25 -14.51
C GLY A 90 -5.66 -15.00 -15.04
N THR A 91 -6.10 -14.43 -16.17
CA THR A 91 -5.56 -13.18 -16.69
C THR A 91 -6.27 -11.96 -16.09
N ALA A 92 -5.50 -10.92 -15.76
CA ALA A 92 -6.05 -9.65 -15.31
C ALA A 92 -6.64 -8.88 -16.50
N THR A 93 -7.91 -8.49 -16.38
CA THR A 93 -8.65 -7.72 -17.39
C THR A 93 -8.61 -6.23 -17.11
N SER A 94 -8.62 -5.85 -15.84
CA SER A 94 -8.57 -4.47 -15.38
C SER A 94 -7.69 -4.33 -14.14
N ILE A 95 -7.20 -3.11 -13.92
CA ILE A 95 -6.66 -2.70 -12.63
C ILE A 95 -7.03 -1.23 -12.41
N GLU A 96 -7.68 -0.95 -11.29
CA GLU A 96 -8.10 0.41 -10.92
C GLU A 96 -7.78 0.72 -9.47
N ARG A 97 -7.74 2.01 -9.14
CA ARG A 97 -7.48 2.48 -7.76
C ARG A 97 -8.79 2.71 -7.04
N VAL A 98 -8.85 2.31 -5.78
CA VAL A 98 -10.04 2.47 -4.92
C VAL A 98 -9.62 3.04 -3.58
N ASP A 99 -8.95 4.19 -3.62
CA ASP A 99 -8.47 4.86 -2.41
C ASP A 99 -9.65 5.45 -1.61
N ARG A 100 -9.57 5.38 -0.28
CA ARG A 100 -10.59 5.92 0.62
C ARG A 100 -9.94 6.71 1.75
N GLU A 101 -10.52 7.84 2.08
CA GLU A 101 -10.26 8.49 3.37
C GLU A 101 -11.10 7.76 4.43
N VAL A 102 -10.47 7.52 5.57
CA VAL A 102 -11.03 6.81 6.71
C VAL A 102 -10.79 7.69 7.92
N ASP A 103 -11.88 8.21 8.47
CA ASP A 103 -11.85 8.87 9.77
C ASP A 103 -11.74 7.78 10.84
N LEU A 104 -10.59 7.74 11.53
CA LEU A 104 -10.40 6.84 12.68
C LEU A 104 -10.98 7.43 13.98
N ASP A 105 -11.63 8.57 13.86
CA ASP A 105 -12.39 9.25 14.91
C ASP A 105 -13.74 8.53 15.02
N GLY A 106 -13.76 7.40 15.72
CA GLY A 106 -14.94 6.54 15.84
C GLY A 106 -16.23 7.33 16.13
N SER A 107 -17.13 7.35 15.16
CA SER A 107 -18.57 7.58 15.34
C SER A 107 -19.36 6.62 14.46
#